data_AF-A0A3L7UH74-F1
#
_entry.id   AF-A0A3L7UH74-F1
#
_cell.length_a   1.000
_cell.length_b   1.000
_cell.length_c   1.000
_cell.angle_alpha   90.00
_cell.angle_beta   90.00
_cell.angle_gamma   90.00
#
_symmetry.space_group_name_H-M   'P 1'
#
loop_
_entity.id
_entity.type
_entity.pdbx_description
1 polymer ?
#
loop_
_entity_poly.entity_id
_entity_poly.type
_entity_poly.pdbx_seq_one_letter_code
_entity_poly.pdbx_strand_id
1 'polypeptide(L)'
;MRLHSFSRSVRLTRSGASLIEVMITMLISSIIVTGLQGTIFVALGSVPSSTGIAGTALRASQTADRLATELLTAVYVTERSATTIGFAVPDRDGDGNGERIRYAWTGTPGGPLTRQYNAGPVMTIVEQLDLLSLTPAFKSVTEVYPSVGVEDSAESLLIDRSSTSGSGDNDVTSSNSVGQFFTLTLPAYSYAWRPTRVDFAAKRNSVPATTSVRLRPATGSLSPGNSVLQQTTLTDASLALGYAWKSFNFTGIDPIPSGGAICLTLLDQIGMASATVQSSTSGAGLMKTATGYTDMYWSYDSGKCMVSRLYGKQIRSRGTQSINTNYLTSMEIAMRMTKTSPLQRTTVTFLNHPALLSGEWELRPDRNPTTVDANGDAISDWALNSGGTLSMASMVNGVWQTSGSQLNTNPGSNFAQTTIVDVKFQNTSVGGTGAAVSVNALRSGSKYAPVLVNLQKQSEGTQTLILATKSSDAVTTTLLSVSGLPGQPVWLHLIINPASSSVNISLNGVQYGTYGLTPFSSANGNQFASIGVSASSAEYSYARVRVLE
;
A
#
# COMPACT_ATOMS: atom_id res chain seq x y z
N MET A 1 55.02 -36.95 18.34
CA MET A 1 54.75 -38.40 18.24
C MET A 1 55.42 -38.90 16.95
N ARG A 2 56.60 -39.53 17.07
CA ARG A 2 57.40 -40.07 15.96
C ARG A 2 56.87 -41.45 15.60
N LEU A 3 56.70 -41.77 14.32
CA LEU A 3 56.46 -43.13 13.84
C LEU A 3 57.63 -43.58 12.96
N HIS A 4 58.14 -44.77 13.30
CA HIS A 4 59.36 -45.38 12.85
C HIS A 4 59.28 -45.87 11.40
N SER A 5 60.30 -45.49 10.62
CA SER A 5 60.68 -46.11 9.36
C SER A 5 61.49 -47.39 9.65
N PHE A 6 61.02 -48.54 9.16
CA PHE A 6 61.79 -49.78 9.07
C PHE A 6 62.12 -50.05 7.60
N SER A 7 63.36 -49.74 7.22
CA SER A 7 63.95 -50.16 5.94
C SER A 7 64.64 -51.52 6.14
N ARG A 8 64.07 -52.59 5.57
CA ARG A 8 64.75 -53.89 5.40
C ARG A 8 65.31 -53.95 3.98
N SER A 9 66.64 -53.82 3.85
CA SER A 9 67.35 -54.05 2.59
C SER A 9 67.50 -55.55 2.33
N VAL A 10 66.69 -56.09 1.42
CA VAL A 10 66.89 -57.44 0.87
C VAL A 10 67.92 -57.32 -0.27
N ARG A 11 69.10 -57.91 -0.10
CA ARG A 11 70.09 -58.05 -1.19
C ARG A 11 69.60 -59.13 -2.14
N LEU A 12 69.03 -58.71 -3.27
CA LEU A 12 68.73 -59.59 -4.40
C LEU A 12 70.02 -59.85 -5.18
N THR A 13 70.44 -61.10 -5.22
CA THR A 13 71.45 -61.61 -6.14
C THR A 13 70.96 -61.44 -7.59
N ARG A 14 71.66 -60.61 -8.38
CA ARG A 14 71.41 -60.43 -9.82
C ARG A 14 71.81 -61.70 -10.58
N SER A 15 70.84 -62.52 -10.96
CA SER A 15 70.98 -63.41 -12.12
C SER A 15 70.78 -62.57 -13.38
N GLY A 16 71.75 -62.59 -14.30
CA GLY A 16 71.59 -61.95 -15.60
C GLY A 16 70.42 -62.60 -16.34
N ALA A 17 69.45 -61.79 -16.77
CA ALA A 17 68.32 -62.26 -17.55
C ALA A 17 68.84 -62.95 -18.82
N SER A 18 68.37 -64.16 -19.09
CA SER A 18 68.78 -64.84 -20.32
C SER A 18 68.11 -64.15 -21.53
N LEU A 19 68.74 -64.22 -22.69
CA LEU A 19 68.23 -63.56 -23.91
C LEU A 19 66.78 -63.98 -24.25
N ILE A 20 66.42 -65.22 -23.92
CA ILE A 20 65.06 -65.75 -24.13
C ILE A 20 64.03 -65.11 -23.18
N GLU A 21 64.46 -64.75 -21.97
CA GLU A 21 63.63 -64.11 -20.95
C GLU A 21 63.32 -62.66 -21.34
N VAL A 22 64.29 -61.96 -21.94
CA VAL A 22 64.09 -60.62 -22.52
C VAL A 22 63.15 -60.65 -23.73
N MET A 23 63.26 -61.67 -24.59
CA MET A 23 62.34 -61.82 -25.73
C MET A 23 60.90 -62.13 -25.29
N ILE A 24 60.72 -63.02 -24.30
CA ILE A 24 59.39 -63.37 -23.78
C ILE A 24 58.75 -62.17 -23.08
N THR A 25 59.51 -61.41 -22.28
CA THR A 25 58.98 -60.20 -21.61
C THR A 25 58.64 -59.08 -22.60
N MET A 26 59.38 -58.92 -23.69
CA MET A 26 59.01 -58.01 -24.79
C MET A 26 57.72 -58.44 -25.47
N LEU A 27 57.54 -59.74 -25.75
CA LEU A 27 56.36 -60.27 -26.42
C LEU A 27 55.10 -60.19 -25.52
N ILE A 28 55.24 -60.45 -24.22
CA ILE A 28 54.14 -60.28 -23.25
C ILE A 28 53.79 -58.79 -23.11
N SER A 29 54.79 -57.92 -23.06
CA SER A 29 54.56 -56.48 -22.93
C SER A 29 53.87 -55.89 -24.17
N SER A 30 54.20 -56.35 -25.39
CA SER A 30 53.50 -55.89 -26.60
C SER A 30 52.03 -56.29 -26.60
N ILE A 31 51.71 -57.54 -26.20
CA ILE A 31 50.32 -58.00 -26.06
C ILE A 31 49.55 -57.15 -25.04
N ILE A 32 50.16 -56.86 -23.89
CA ILE A 32 49.53 -56.03 -22.85
C ILE A 32 49.30 -54.59 -23.33
N VAL A 33 50.28 -53.97 -24.01
CA VAL A 33 50.15 -52.60 -24.53
C VAL A 33 49.08 -52.51 -25.61
N THR A 34 48.99 -53.49 -26.53
CA THR A 34 47.92 -53.54 -27.53
C THR A 34 46.55 -53.76 -26.89
N GLY A 35 46.47 -54.62 -25.86
CA GLY A 35 45.25 -54.80 -25.08
C GLY A 35 44.79 -53.51 -24.38
N LEU A 36 45.72 -52.79 -23.74
CA LEU A 36 45.47 -51.49 -23.11
C LEU A 36 44.99 -50.45 -24.12
N GLN A 37 45.63 -50.34 -25.28
CA GLN A 37 45.18 -49.45 -26.37
C GLN A 37 43.75 -49.77 -26.82
N GLY A 38 43.40 -51.05 -26.95
CA GLY A 38 42.04 -51.48 -27.28
C GLY A 38 41.02 -51.08 -26.22
N THR A 39 41.33 -51.31 -24.93
CA THR A 39 40.44 -50.91 -23.83
C THR A 39 40.27 -49.41 -23.71
N ILE A 40 41.32 -48.61 -23.95
CA ILE A 40 41.26 -47.14 -23.97
C ILE A 40 40.38 -46.68 -25.13
N PHE A 41 40.47 -47.28 -26.31
CA PHE A 41 39.61 -46.93 -27.44
C PHE A 41 38.13 -47.22 -27.17
N VAL A 42 37.81 -48.36 -26.56
CA VAL A 42 36.44 -48.69 -26.15
C VAL A 42 35.95 -47.75 -25.05
N ALA A 43 36.80 -47.43 -24.07
CA ALA A 43 36.48 -46.46 -23.03
C ALA A 43 36.25 -45.05 -23.61
N LEU A 44 37.08 -44.60 -24.55
CA LEU A 44 36.92 -43.31 -25.24
C LEU A 44 35.67 -43.28 -26.13
N GLY A 45 35.31 -44.40 -26.77
CA GLY A 45 34.05 -44.54 -27.50
C GLY A 45 32.81 -44.53 -26.60
N SER A 46 32.98 -44.88 -25.31
CA SER A 46 31.91 -44.82 -24.30
C SER A 46 31.74 -43.44 -23.65
N VAL A 47 32.71 -42.53 -23.82
CA VAL A 47 32.56 -41.14 -23.39
C VAL A 47 31.57 -40.46 -24.35
N PRO A 48 30.39 -40.02 -23.87
CA PRO A 48 29.41 -39.37 -24.74
C PRO A 48 30.06 -38.18 -25.43
N SER A 49 30.03 -38.14 -26.76
CA SER A 49 30.47 -36.95 -27.47
C SER A 49 29.60 -35.78 -27.05
N SER A 50 30.22 -34.63 -26.80
CA SER A 50 29.49 -33.42 -26.40
C SER A 50 28.54 -32.89 -27.49
N THR A 51 28.64 -33.46 -28.70
CA THR A 51 27.80 -33.20 -29.88
C THR A 51 26.75 -34.29 -30.14
N GLY A 52 26.83 -35.44 -29.47
CA GLY A 52 25.86 -36.52 -29.58
C GLY A 52 24.54 -36.21 -28.87
N ILE A 53 23.49 -36.97 -29.18
CA ILE A 53 22.12 -36.76 -28.64
C ILE A 53 22.09 -36.75 -27.10
N ALA A 54 22.89 -37.63 -26.46
CA ALA A 54 22.99 -37.66 -25.00
C ALA A 54 23.68 -36.40 -24.44
N GLY A 55 24.71 -35.90 -25.12
CA GLY A 55 25.40 -34.66 -24.75
C GLY A 55 24.53 -33.42 -24.91
N THR A 56 23.75 -33.33 -25.99
CA THR A 56 22.81 -32.22 -26.21
C THR A 56 21.65 -32.25 -25.22
N ALA A 57 21.12 -33.44 -24.90
CA ALA A 57 20.09 -33.61 -23.87
C ALA A 57 20.59 -33.19 -22.47
N LEU A 58 21.81 -33.61 -22.10
CA LEU A 58 22.43 -33.22 -20.83
C LEU A 58 22.64 -31.70 -20.73
N ARG A 59 23.12 -31.06 -21.81
CA ARG A 59 23.29 -29.60 -21.87
C ARG A 59 21.95 -28.86 -21.75
N ALA A 60 20.89 -29.35 -22.41
CA ALA A 60 19.55 -28.79 -22.24
C ALA A 60 19.06 -28.91 -20.80
N SER A 61 19.24 -30.08 -20.16
CA SER A 61 18.88 -30.28 -18.75
C SER A 61 19.64 -29.31 -17.85
N GLN A 62 20.97 -29.24 -17.97
CA GLN A 62 21.79 -28.33 -17.17
C GLN A 62 21.39 -26.86 -17.34
N THR A 63 21.05 -26.47 -18.57
CA THR A 63 20.61 -25.09 -18.87
C THR A 63 19.23 -24.80 -18.27
N ALA A 64 18.29 -25.75 -18.41
CA ALA A 64 16.96 -25.66 -17.83
C ALA A 64 17.00 -25.65 -16.30
N ASP A 65 17.84 -26.49 -15.68
CA ASP A 65 18.04 -26.57 -14.24
C ASP A 65 18.67 -25.28 -13.69
N ARG A 66 19.63 -24.68 -14.42
CA ARG A 66 20.18 -23.38 -14.07
C ARG A 66 19.12 -22.29 -14.11
N LEU A 67 18.34 -22.21 -15.19
CA LEU A 67 17.22 -21.26 -15.30
C LEU A 67 16.21 -21.46 -14.17
N ALA A 68 15.83 -22.70 -13.89
CA ALA A 68 14.92 -23.05 -12.80
C ALA A 68 15.47 -22.66 -11.43
N THR A 69 16.75 -22.90 -11.16
CA THR A 69 17.41 -22.55 -9.89
C THR A 69 17.47 -21.04 -9.70
N GLU A 70 17.78 -20.28 -10.75
CA GLU A 70 17.80 -18.82 -10.68
C GLU A 70 16.37 -18.27 -10.47
N LEU A 71 15.38 -18.81 -11.18
CA LEU A 71 13.96 -18.46 -11.02
C LEU A 71 13.39 -18.80 -9.64
N LEU A 72 13.84 -19.89 -9.01
CA LEU A 72 13.39 -20.28 -7.66
C LEU A 72 13.64 -19.17 -6.63
N THR A 73 14.67 -18.36 -6.86
CA THR A 73 15.04 -17.22 -6.00
C THR A 73 14.48 -15.88 -6.49
N ALA A 74 13.68 -15.85 -7.56
CA ALA A 74 13.16 -14.61 -8.12
C ALA A 74 12.23 -13.90 -7.12
N VAL A 75 12.51 -12.64 -6.79
CA VAL A 75 11.67 -11.78 -5.94
C VAL A 75 10.57 -11.12 -6.77
N TYR A 76 10.88 -10.79 -8.02
CA TYR A 76 10.01 -10.04 -8.93
C TYR A 76 10.22 -10.50 -10.38
N VAL A 77 9.19 -10.44 -11.21
CA VAL A 77 9.27 -10.76 -12.64
C VAL A 77 9.11 -9.47 -13.44
N THR A 78 10.18 -9.04 -14.12
CA THR A 78 10.24 -7.77 -14.86
C THR A 78 9.72 -7.88 -16.29
N GLU A 79 9.84 -9.07 -16.89
CA GLU A 79 9.51 -9.30 -18.29
C GLU A 79 9.11 -10.76 -18.47
N ARG A 80 8.06 -11.00 -19.25
CA ARG A 80 7.65 -12.36 -19.59
C ARG A 80 7.01 -12.40 -20.97
N SER A 81 7.48 -13.34 -21.78
CA SER A 81 6.83 -13.75 -23.03
C SER A 81 6.98 -15.26 -23.22
N ALA A 82 6.55 -15.80 -24.35
CA ALA A 82 6.78 -17.22 -24.66
C ALA A 82 8.28 -17.56 -24.81
N THR A 83 9.14 -16.57 -25.09
CA THR A 83 10.55 -16.79 -25.43
C THR A 83 11.52 -15.98 -24.56
N THR A 84 11.00 -15.17 -23.63
CA THR A 84 11.80 -14.30 -22.77
C THR A 84 11.27 -14.31 -21.36
N ILE A 85 12.18 -14.30 -20.38
CA ILE A 85 11.85 -14.07 -18.98
C ILE A 85 12.93 -13.21 -18.34
N GLY A 86 12.52 -12.13 -17.70
CA GLY A 86 13.35 -11.25 -16.89
C GLY A 86 12.81 -11.24 -15.46
N PHE A 87 13.70 -11.31 -14.49
CA PHE A 87 13.35 -11.31 -13.07
C PHE A 87 14.48 -10.73 -12.22
N ALA A 88 14.10 -10.21 -11.05
CA ALA A 88 15.04 -9.76 -10.04
C ALA A 88 15.23 -10.85 -8.97
N VAL A 89 16.45 -10.99 -8.45
CA VAL A 89 16.80 -11.87 -7.33
C VAL A 89 17.31 -11.01 -6.16
N PRO A 90 17.31 -11.51 -4.91
CA PRO A 90 17.90 -10.77 -3.81
C PRO A 90 19.37 -10.54 -4.06
N ASP A 91 19.88 -9.39 -3.61
CA ASP A 91 21.28 -8.99 -3.62
C ASP A 91 22.23 -10.16 -3.24
N ARG A 92 23.06 -10.59 -4.21
CA ARG A 92 24.06 -11.66 -4.10
C ARG A 92 25.48 -11.12 -4.04
N ASP A 93 25.74 -9.90 -4.53
CA ASP A 93 27.08 -9.30 -4.55
C ASP A 93 27.35 -8.30 -3.41
N GLY A 94 26.32 -7.95 -2.65
CA GLY A 94 26.38 -7.15 -1.43
C GLY A 94 26.36 -5.64 -1.67
N ASP A 95 25.97 -5.18 -2.85
CA ASP A 95 25.92 -3.75 -3.20
C ASP A 95 24.65 -3.02 -2.70
N GLY A 96 23.69 -3.78 -2.15
CA GLY A 96 22.42 -3.28 -1.63
C GLY A 96 21.27 -3.29 -2.65
N ASN A 97 21.51 -3.70 -3.90
CA ASN A 97 20.52 -3.78 -4.97
C ASN A 97 20.26 -5.24 -5.35
N GLY A 98 19.01 -5.55 -5.73
CA GLY A 98 18.72 -6.89 -6.27
C GLY A 98 19.31 -7.06 -7.66
N GLU A 99 19.76 -8.26 -8.03
CA GLU A 99 20.27 -8.49 -9.38
C GLU A 99 19.18 -8.86 -10.36
N ARG A 100 19.30 -8.31 -11.56
CA ARG A 100 18.45 -8.62 -12.69
C ARG A 100 19.04 -9.75 -13.50
N ILE A 101 18.22 -10.75 -13.80
CA ILE A 101 18.58 -11.83 -14.69
C ILE A 101 17.57 -11.89 -15.81
N ARG A 102 18.06 -11.85 -17.06
CA ARG A 102 17.21 -11.96 -18.25
C ARG A 102 17.65 -13.12 -19.11
N TYR A 103 16.71 -14.00 -19.43
CA TYR A 103 16.86 -15.05 -20.42
C TYR A 103 16.04 -14.73 -21.64
N ALA A 104 16.64 -14.78 -22.83
CA ALA A 104 15.95 -14.48 -24.08
C ALA A 104 16.36 -15.43 -25.20
N TRP A 105 15.36 -16.01 -25.86
CA TRP A 105 15.48 -16.79 -27.09
C TRP A 105 14.81 -16.05 -28.24
N THR A 106 15.38 -16.16 -29.43
CA THR A 106 14.89 -15.45 -30.63
C THR A 106 13.51 -15.92 -31.10
N GLY A 107 13.00 -17.04 -30.59
CA GLY A 107 11.75 -17.65 -31.05
C GLY A 107 11.86 -18.43 -32.35
N THR A 108 13.05 -18.46 -32.97
CA THR A 108 13.29 -19.18 -34.23
C THR A 108 14.15 -20.41 -33.97
N PRO A 109 13.76 -21.61 -34.46
CA PRO A 109 14.58 -22.81 -34.34
C PRO A 109 16.00 -22.60 -34.86
N GLY A 110 16.99 -23.00 -34.06
CA GLY A 110 18.42 -22.79 -34.34
C GLY A 110 18.96 -21.45 -33.84
N GLY A 111 18.11 -20.56 -33.31
CA GLY A 111 18.54 -19.31 -32.69
C GLY A 111 19.13 -19.50 -31.29
N PRO A 112 19.97 -18.57 -30.81
CA PRO A 112 20.63 -18.68 -29.52
C PRO A 112 19.67 -18.41 -28.35
N LEU A 113 19.90 -19.08 -27.23
CA LEU A 113 19.42 -18.66 -25.92
C LEU A 113 20.52 -17.83 -25.25
N THR A 114 20.16 -16.63 -24.85
CA THR A 114 21.05 -15.69 -24.19
C THR A 114 20.66 -15.47 -22.74
N ARG A 115 21.65 -15.17 -21.90
CA ARG A 115 21.49 -14.77 -20.50
C ARG A 115 22.20 -13.44 -20.29
N GLN A 116 21.53 -12.50 -19.65
CA GLN A 116 22.08 -11.22 -19.22
C GLN A 116 21.99 -11.11 -17.71
N TYR A 117 23.06 -10.60 -17.08
CA TYR A 117 23.14 -10.34 -15.64
C TYR A 117 23.31 -8.84 -15.42
N ASN A 118 22.39 -8.21 -14.70
CA ASN A 118 22.28 -6.76 -14.52
C ASN A 118 22.37 -6.03 -15.88
N ALA A 119 23.04 -4.88 -15.93
CA ALA A 119 23.37 -4.16 -17.16
C ALA A 119 24.62 -4.73 -17.86
N GLY A 120 25.08 -5.94 -17.51
CA GLY A 120 26.24 -6.59 -18.09
C GLY A 120 26.04 -7.03 -19.55
N PRO A 121 27.11 -7.49 -20.21
CA PRO A 121 27.05 -7.98 -21.58
C PRO A 121 26.13 -9.20 -21.68
N VAL A 122 25.39 -9.30 -22.78
CA VAL A 122 24.56 -10.46 -23.10
C VAL A 122 25.46 -11.65 -23.44
N MET A 123 25.31 -12.74 -22.70
CA MET A 123 26.09 -13.96 -22.90
C MET A 123 25.24 -15.04 -23.57
N THR A 124 25.73 -15.63 -24.65
CA THR A 124 25.12 -16.82 -25.26
C THR A 124 25.40 -18.04 -24.40
N ILE A 125 24.35 -18.68 -23.88
CA ILE A 125 24.45 -19.89 -23.07
C ILE A 125 24.15 -21.15 -23.89
N VAL A 126 23.35 -21.01 -24.95
CA VAL A 126 23.11 -22.05 -25.95
C VAL A 126 23.17 -21.39 -27.33
N GLU A 127 24.07 -21.84 -28.19
CA GLU A 127 24.26 -21.27 -29.53
C GLU A 127 23.07 -21.54 -30.45
N GLN A 128 22.49 -22.74 -30.36
CA GLN A 128 21.39 -23.20 -31.21
C GLN A 128 20.36 -23.93 -30.36
N LEU A 129 19.17 -23.35 -30.29
CA LEU A 129 18.02 -23.94 -29.62
C LEU A 129 16.88 -24.12 -30.62
N ASP A 130 16.36 -25.35 -30.72
CA ASP A 130 15.24 -25.69 -31.60
C ASP A 130 13.92 -25.21 -31.00
N LEU A 131 13.76 -25.34 -29.68
CA LEU A 131 12.55 -24.96 -28.97
C LEU A 131 12.84 -24.50 -27.53
N LEU A 132 12.25 -23.36 -27.15
CA LEU A 132 12.00 -22.96 -25.77
C LEU A 132 10.49 -22.72 -25.59
N SER A 133 9.94 -23.22 -24.50
CA SER A 133 8.61 -22.83 -24.03
C SER A 133 8.67 -22.51 -22.54
N LEU A 134 8.12 -21.36 -22.18
CA LEU A 134 7.95 -20.90 -20.80
C LEU A 134 6.46 -20.81 -20.51
N THR A 135 5.96 -21.69 -19.64
CA THR A 135 4.53 -21.80 -19.34
C THR A 135 4.28 -21.48 -17.86
N PRO A 136 3.80 -20.27 -17.52
CA PRO A 136 3.54 -19.89 -16.14
C PRO A 136 2.24 -20.51 -15.63
N ALA A 137 2.21 -20.78 -14.32
CA ALA A 137 0.98 -21.01 -13.57
C ALA A 137 0.79 -19.88 -12.55
N PHE A 138 -0.45 -19.42 -12.41
CA PHE A 138 -0.80 -18.32 -11.52
C PHE A 138 -1.78 -18.76 -10.45
N LYS A 139 -1.67 -18.14 -9.27
CA LYS A 139 -2.70 -18.11 -8.25
C LYS A 139 -3.24 -16.68 -8.17
N SER A 140 -4.54 -16.54 -8.40
CA SER A 140 -5.22 -15.26 -8.21
C SER A 140 -5.66 -15.12 -6.76
N VAL A 141 -5.34 -14.00 -6.12
CA VAL A 141 -5.89 -13.60 -4.83
C VAL A 141 -6.84 -12.45 -5.07
N THR A 142 -8.10 -12.67 -4.72
CA THR A 142 -9.15 -11.66 -4.83
C THR A 142 -9.20 -10.86 -3.55
N GLU A 143 -9.04 -9.55 -3.66
CA GLU A 143 -9.34 -8.60 -2.59
C GLU A 143 -10.67 -7.92 -2.89
N VAL A 144 -11.58 -7.92 -1.90
CA VAL A 144 -12.94 -7.42 -2.02
C VAL A 144 -13.09 -6.18 -1.17
N TYR A 145 -13.66 -5.12 -1.74
CA TYR A 145 -13.90 -3.86 -1.06
C TYR A 145 -15.27 -3.26 -1.49
N PRO A 146 -15.89 -2.35 -0.71
CA PRO A 146 -17.15 -1.72 -1.05
C PRO A 146 -17.08 -1.00 -2.41
N SER A 147 -18.16 -1.04 -3.17
CA SER A 147 -18.32 -0.15 -4.32
C SER A 147 -18.36 1.33 -3.90
N VAL A 148 -18.22 2.24 -4.88
CA VAL A 148 -18.42 3.68 -4.68
C VAL A 148 -19.71 3.96 -3.91
N GLY A 149 -19.60 4.81 -2.90
CA GLY A 149 -20.71 5.18 -2.04
C GLY A 149 -21.71 6.05 -2.75
N VAL A 150 -22.97 5.76 -2.52
CA VAL A 150 -24.08 6.57 -2.97
C VAL A 150 -24.75 7.14 -1.72
N GLU A 151 -24.87 8.46 -1.68
CA GLU A 151 -25.67 9.12 -0.65
C GLU A 151 -27.15 8.77 -0.85
N ASP A 152 -27.84 8.42 0.23
CA ASP A 152 -29.27 8.15 0.20
C ASP A 152 -30.03 9.37 -0.37
N SER A 153 -31.00 9.11 -1.25
CA SER A 153 -31.79 10.17 -1.88
C SER A 153 -32.66 10.93 -0.87
N ALA A 154 -33.17 10.22 0.13
CA ALA A 154 -34.02 10.73 1.21
C ALA A 154 -33.26 10.91 2.52
N GLU A 155 -33.65 11.93 3.29
CA GLU A 155 -33.23 12.08 4.68
C GLU A 155 -33.82 10.98 5.56
N SER A 156 -33.06 10.55 6.57
CA SER A 156 -33.48 9.58 7.58
C SER A 156 -33.19 10.09 8.99
N LEU A 157 -33.95 9.59 9.97
CA LEU A 157 -33.66 9.82 11.38
C LEU A 157 -32.45 8.97 11.78
N LEU A 158 -31.36 9.62 12.20
CA LEU A 158 -30.12 8.96 12.59
C LEU A 158 -30.05 8.71 14.09
N ILE A 159 -30.44 9.69 14.91
CA ILE A 159 -30.44 9.58 16.38
C ILE A 159 -31.74 10.18 16.91
N ASP A 160 -32.43 9.44 17.78
CA ASP A 160 -33.60 9.91 18.52
C ASP A 160 -33.33 9.95 20.02
N ARG A 161 -33.42 11.15 20.60
CA ARG A 161 -33.37 11.41 22.05
C ARG A 161 -34.62 12.16 22.50
N SER A 162 -35.79 11.77 22.01
CA SER A 162 -37.06 12.46 22.30
C SER A 162 -37.72 12.13 23.65
N SER A 163 -37.16 11.22 24.45
CA SER A 163 -37.68 10.93 25.80
C SER A 163 -37.54 12.12 26.74
N THR A 164 -38.57 12.38 27.54
CA THR A 164 -38.64 13.47 28.53
C THR A 164 -38.56 12.98 29.98
N SER A 165 -38.19 11.71 30.20
CA SER A 165 -38.01 11.16 31.56
C SER A 165 -36.89 11.91 32.32
N GLY A 166 -37.15 12.31 33.56
CA GLY A 166 -36.16 13.06 34.34
C GLY A 166 -35.80 14.40 33.70
N SER A 167 -36.81 15.10 33.17
CA SER A 167 -36.60 16.37 32.47
C SER A 167 -35.88 17.42 33.33
N GLY A 168 -34.97 18.16 32.72
CA GLY A 168 -34.30 19.29 33.35
C GLY A 168 -34.12 20.47 32.38
N ASP A 169 -34.15 21.68 32.93
CA ASP A 169 -33.98 22.93 32.20
C ASP A 169 -32.49 23.29 32.08
N ASN A 170 -32.08 23.76 30.91
CA ASN A 170 -30.71 24.23 30.67
C ASN A 170 -30.77 25.57 29.95
N ASP A 171 -30.54 26.64 30.70
CA ASP A 171 -30.55 27.99 30.16
C ASP A 171 -29.29 28.27 29.36
N VAL A 172 -29.47 28.72 28.12
CA VAL A 172 -28.41 29.26 27.28
C VAL A 172 -28.24 30.74 27.65
N THR A 173 -27.10 31.06 28.25
CA THR A 173 -26.75 32.42 28.70
C THR A 173 -25.36 32.79 28.20
N SER A 174 -24.97 34.05 28.38
CA SER A 174 -23.60 34.52 28.11
C SER A 174 -22.53 33.84 28.98
N SER A 175 -22.92 33.12 30.03
CA SER A 175 -21.99 32.41 30.93
C SER A 175 -22.19 30.88 30.96
N ASN A 176 -23.18 30.37 30.22
CA ASN A 176 -23.54 28.96 30.17
C ASN A 176 -24.02 28.60 28.76
N SER A 177 -23.17 27.91 28.00
CA SER A 177 -23.55 27.33 26.72
C SER A 177 -23.96 25.88 26.91
N VAL A 178 -24.90 25.42 26.09
CA VAL A 178 -25.44 24.06 26.16
C VAL A 178 -25.21 23.36 24.83
N GLY A 179 -24.97 22.06 24.84
CA GLY A 179 -24.76 21.29 23.63
C GLY A 179 -25.17 19.83 23.75
N GLN A 180 -25.10 19.13 22.63
CA GLN A 180 -25.27 17.68 22.55
C GLN A 180 -24.17 17.06 21.69
N PHE A 181 -23.49 16.06 22.25
CA PHE A 181 -22.56 15.20 21.53
C PHE A 181 -23.35 14.11 20.79
N PHE A 182 -23.08 13.96 19.50
CA PHE A 182 -23.66 12.94 18.64
C PHE A 182 -22.54 12.04 18.10
N THR A 183 -22.70 10.74 18.31
CA THR A 183 -21.92 9.70 17.63
C THR A 183 -22.90 8.69 17.06
N LEU A 184 -22.56 8.10 15.91
CA LEU A 184 -23.43 7.19 15.19
C LEU A 184 -22.71 5.88 14.89
N THR A 185 -23.29 4.78 15.35
CA THR A 185 -22.97 3.45 14.83
C THR A 185 -23.77 3.25 13.55
N LEU A 186 -23.08 3.29 12.42
CA LEU A 186 -23.71 3.10 11.12
C LEU A 186 -24.12 1.63 10.91
N PRO A 187 -25.23 1.35 10.19
CA PRO A 187 -25.56 -0.01 9.78
C PRO A 187 -24.52 -0.54 8.79
N ALA A 188 -24.51 -1.86 8.59
CA ALA A 188 -23.61 -2.50 7.62
C ALA A 188 -23.67 -1.81 6.24
N TYR A 189 -22.53 -1.75 5.56
CA TYR A 189 -22.32 -1.11 4.25
C TYR A 189 -22.47 0.42 4.22
N SER A 190 -22.81 1.05 5.35
CA SER A 190 -22.79 2.50 5.50
C SER A 190 -21.48 2.90 6.17
N TYR A 191 -20.71 3.77 5.55
CA TYR A 191 -19.39 4.15 6.04
C TYR A 191 -19.22 5.65 6.26
N ALA A 192 -20.20 6.45 5.85
CA ALA A 192 -20.30 7.85 6.21
C ALA A 192 -21.76 8.30 6.29
N TRP A 193 -21.98 9.47 6.89
CA TRP A 193 -23.29 10.10 6.99
C TRP A 193 -23.14 11.62 6.94
N ARG A 194 -24.12 12.30 6.33
CA ARG A 194 -24.19 13.75 6.28
C ARG A 194 -25.34 14.23 7.18
N PRO A 195 -25.07 15.03 8.22
CA PRO A 195 -26.13 15.69 8.98
C PRO A 195 -26.87 16.67 8.06
N THR A 196 -28.19 16.57 8.02
CA THR A 196 -29.02 17.46 7.21
C THR A 196 -30.00 18.28 8.03
N ARG A 197 -30.36 17.82 9.23
CA ARG A 197 -31.25 18.55 10.13
C ARG A 197 -31.06 18.13 11.58
N VAL A 198 -31.22 19.08 12.49
CA VAL A 198 -31.33 18.81 13.93
C VAL A 198 -32.61 19.42 14.46
N ASP A 199 -33.36 18.62 15.21
CA ASP A 199 -34.50 19.08 15.99
C ASP A 199 -34.15 19.05 17.48
N PHE A 200 -34.56 20.05 18.25
CA PHE A 200 -34.48 20.01 19.71
C PHE A 200 -35.62 20.77 20.38
N ALA A 201 -35.97 20.38 21.61
CA ALA A 201 -37.02 21.02 22.39
C ALA A 201 -36.46 22.24 23.15
N ALA A 202 -37.02 23.41 22.84
CA ALA A 202 -36.63 24.68 23.47
C ALA A 202 -37.85 25.54 23.81
N LYS A 203 -37.71 26.38 24.83
CA LYS A 203 -38.69 27.42 25.21
C LYS A 203 -38.01 28.77 25.37
N ARG A 204 -38.82 29.82 25.32
CA ARG A 204 -38.41 31.21 25.48
C ARG A 204 -37.85 31.44 26.88
N ASN A 205 -36.78 32.22 26.99
CA ASN A 205 -36.36 32.76 28.28
C ASN A 205 -36.94 34.19 28.47
N SER A 206 -36.92 34.72 29.68
CA SER A 206 -37.60 35.97 30.04
C SER A 206 -37.12 37.25 29.32
N VAL A 207 -36.01 37.19 28.57
CA VAL A 207 -35.38 38.35 27.93
C VAL A 207 -35.17 38.08 26.43
N PRO A 208 -35.56 39.00 25.53
CA PRO A 208 -35.26 38.86 24.10
C PRO A 208 -33.75 38.77 23.84
N ALA A 209 -33.31 37.70 23.20
CA ALA A 209 -31.92 37.51 22.79
C ALA A 209 -31.83 36.54 21.59
N THR A 210 -30.61 36.35 21.07
CA THR A 210 -30.34 35.47 19.93
C THR A 210 -29.34 34.38 20.29
N THR A 211 -29.68 33.14 19.96
CA THR A 211 -28.81 31.97 20.17
C THR A 211 -28.17 31.54 18.86
N SER A 212 -26.86 31.36 18.85
CA SER A 212 -26.13 30.71 17.78
C SER A 212 -26.29 29.20 17.89
N VAL A 213 -26.83 28.57 16.86
CA VAL A 213 -26.94 27.11 16.74
C VAL A 213 -25.85 26.64 15.78
N ARG A 214 -24.85 25.93 16.29
CA ARG A 214 -23.67 25.52 15.51
C ARG A 214 -23.48 24.01 15.55
N LEU A 215 -23.06 23.43 14.43
CA LEU A 215 -22.46 22.10 14.40
C LEU A 215 -20.95 22.21 14.33
N ARG A 216 -20.26 21.41 15.15
CA ARG A 216 -18.79 21.35 15.21
C ARG A 216 -18.32 19.89 15.20
N PRO A 217 -17.10 19.59 14.74
CA PRO A 217 -16.50 18.29 14.98
C PRO A 217 -16.37 18.04 16.49
N ALA A 218 -16.47 16.80 16.93
CA ALA A 218 -16.10 16.45 18.29
C ALA A 218 -14.58 16.20 18.41
N THR A 219 -14.01 16.51 19.56
CA THR A 219 -12.63 16.20 19.95
C THR A 219 -12.55 14.81 20.59
N GLY A 220 -11.32 14.32 20.84
CA GLY A 220 -11.10 13.07 21.59
C GLY A 220 -11.65 13.11 23.02
N SER A 221 -11.84 14.30 23.61
CA SER A 221 -12.44 14.49 24.94
C SER A 221 -13.97 14.59 24.93
N LEU A 222 -14.63 14.19 23.83
CA LEU A 222 -16.08 14.26 23.66
C LEU A 222 -16.64 15.69 23.80
N SER A 223 -15.83 16.69 23.47
CA SER A 223 -16.22 18.11 23.50
C SER A 223 -16.23 18.70 22.09
N PRO A 224 -16.88 19.86 21.87
CA PRO A 224 -16.85 20.53 20.58
C PRO A 224 -15.44 21.02 20.24
N GLY A 225 -15.02 20.83 18.99
CA GLY A 225 -13.81 21.43 18.44
C GLY A 225 -13.95 22.93 18.18
N ASN A 226 -12.85 23.55 17.76
CA ASN A 226 -12.81 25.00 17.49
C ASN A 226 -13.41 25.39 16.13
N SER A 227 -13.47 24.47 15.17
CA SER A 227 -14.04 24.74 13.85
C SER A 227 -15.57 24.62 13.87
N VAL A 228 -16.23 25.57 13.21
CA VAL A 228 -17.67 25.56 12.97
C VAL A 228 -17.92 24.96 11.60
N LEU A 229 -18.61 23.82 11.54
CA LEU A 229 -19.00 23.18 10.27
C LEU A 229 -20.09 24.00 9.58
N GLN A 230 -21.12 24.37 10.34
CA GLN A 230 -22.19 25.25 9.89
C GLN A 230 -22.86 25.92 11.09
N GLN A 231 -23.42 27.12 10.88
CA GLN A 231 -24.10 27.90 11.89
C GLN A 231 -25.43 28.45 11.36
N THR A 232 -26.41 28.56 12.26
CA THR A 232 -27.67 29.27 12.06
C THR A 232 -28.06 30.03 13.34
N THR A 233 -29.07 30.89 13.26
CA THR A 233 -29.51 31.75 14.38
C THR A 233 -30.92 31.37 14.81
N LEU A 234 -31.08 31.14 16.11
CA LEU A 234 -32.36 30.99 16.79
C LEU A 234 -32.72 32.30 17.49
N THR A 235 -33.83 32.93 17.09
CA THR A 235 -34.33 34.15 17.72
C THR A 235 -35.35 33.82 18.80
N ASP A 236 -35.29 34.53 19.93
CA ASP A 236 -36.25 34.36 21.04
C ASP A 236 -37.71 34.54 20.62
N ALA A 237 -37.96 35.46 19.67
CA ALA A 237 -39.29 35.68 19.08
C ALA A 237 -39.90 34.43 18.43
N SER A 238 -39.06 33.50 17.96
CA SER A 238 -39.51 32.23 17.38
C SER A 238 -39.88 31.18 18.44
N LEU A 239 -39.44 31.36 19.69
CA LEU A 239 -39.69 30.41 20.79
C LEU A 239 -41.04 30.67 21.46
N ALA A 240 -41.70 29.58 21.85
CA ALA A 240 -42.93 29.61 22.65
C ALA A 240 -42.60 29.67 24.16
N LEU A 241 -43.58 30.05 24.99
CA LEU A 241 -43.43 30.05 26.45
C LEU A 241 -43.26 28.63 27.04
N GLY A 242 -43.81 27.62 26.36
CA GLY A 242 -43.61 26.20 26.66
C GLY A 242 -42.59 25.55 25.72
N TYR A 243 -42.12 24.35 26.08
CA TYR A 243 -41.22 23.58 25.23
C TYR A 243 -41.89 23.24 23.90
N ALA A 244 -41.24 23.63 22.82
CA ALA A 244 -41.64 23.30 21.46
C ALA A 244 -40.42 22.81 20.68
N TRP A 245 -40.65 21.90 19.73
CA TRP A 245 -39.62 21.44 18.80
C TRP A 245 -39.20 22.57 17.87
N LYS A 246 -37.88 22.75 17.72
CA LYS A 246 -37.27 23.65 16.75
C LYS A 246 -36.35 22.87 15.83
N SER A 247 -36.52 23.10 14.53
CA SER A 247 -35.80 22.41 13.46
C SER A 247 -34.82 23.35 12.77
N PHE A 248 -33.61 22.87 12.57
CA PHE A 248 -32.54 23.59 11.88
C PHE A 248 -31.93 22.72 10.80
N ASN A 249 -31.98 23.20 9.55
CA ASN A 249 -31.43 22.51 8.40
C ASN A 249 -29.96 22.88 8.18
N PHE A 250 -29.17 21.89 7.78
CA PHE A 250 -27.75 22.00 7.46
C PHE A 250 -27.51 21.39 6.08
N THR A 251 -26.86 22.12 5.19
CA THR A 251 -26.73 21.76 3.77
C THR A 251 -25.29 21.74 3.29
N GLY A 252 -24.37 22.40 4.01
CA GLY A 252 -22.98 22.57 3.62
C GLY A 252 -22.00 21.69 4.41
N ILE A 253 -22.49 20.63 5.05
CA ILE A 253 -21.65 19.77 5.90
C ILE A 253 -21.09 18.62 5.05
N ASP A 254 -19.77 18.46 5.09
CA ASP A 254 -19.11 17.31 4.48
C ASP A 254 -19.52 16.01 5.17
N PRO A 255 -19.54 14.88 4.45
CA PRO A 255 -19.79 13.57 5.05
C PRO A 255 -18.85 13.26 6.22
N ILE A 256 -19.44 12.77 7.32
CA ILE A 256 -18.73 12.32 8.52
C ILE A 256 -18.56 10.80 8.42
N PRO A 257 -17.35 10.24 8.56
CA PRO A 257 -17.16 8.79 8.50
C PRO A 257 -17.83 8.04 9.65
N SER A 258 -17.91 6.72 9.51
CA SER A 258 -18.30 5.81 10.59
C SER A 258 -17.42 6.03 11.82
N GLY A 259 -18.04 6.09 13.00
CA GLY A 259 -17.36 6.42 14.26
C GLY A 259 -17.02 7.89 14.44
N GLY A 260 -17.15 8.72 13.40
CA GLY A 260 -17.05 10.16 13.51
C GLY A 260 -18.16 10.73 14.40
N ALA A 261 -17.84 11.81 15.11
CA ALA A 261 -18.75 12.44 16.04
C ALA A 261 -18.80 13.96 15.80
N ILE A 262 -19.97 14.54 16.10
CA ILE A 262 -20.20 15.98 16.04
C ILE A 262 -20.86 16.47 17.31
N CYS A 263 -20.70 17.75 17.55
CA CYS A 263 -21.31 18.46 18.65
C CYS A 263 -22.27 19.50 18.11
N LEU A 264 -23.51 19.47 18.57
CA LEU A 264 -24.40 20.63 18.51
C LEU A 264 -24.05 21.53 19.69
N THR A 265 -23.82 22.82 19.42
CA THR A 265 -23.58 23.83 20.45
C THR A 265 -24.55 24.99 20.30
N LEU A 266 -25.12 25.41 21.41
CA LEU A 266 -26.02 26.55 21.56
C LEU A 266 -25.32 27.60 22.40
N LEU A 267 -25.00 28.73 21.78
CA LEU A 267 -24.27 29.83 22.42
C LEU A 267 -25.10 31.11 22.35
N ASP A 268 -25.14 31.87 23.44
CA ASP A 268 -25.69 33.22 23.39
C ASP A 268 -24.83 34.11 22.47
N GLN A 269 -25.47 34.96 21.65
CA GLN A 269 -24.77 35.92 20.80
C GLN A 269 -24.83 37.34 21.36
N ILE A 270 -25.97 37.73 21.94
CA ILE A 270 -26.26 39.08 22.45
C ILE A 270 -27.36 38.95 23.51
N GLY A 271 -27.02 39.12 24.80
CA GLY A 271 -28.03 39.22 25.87
C GLY A 271 -27.60 38.65 27.22
N MET A 272 -28.58 38.49 28.12
CA MET A 272 -28.39 37.86 29.43
C MET A 272 -28.81 36.38 29.44
N ALA A 273 -29.87 36.00 28.71
CA ALA A 273 -30.29 34.62 28.51
C ALA A 273 -31.24 34.49 27.31
N SER A 274 -30.98 33.55 26.39
CA SER A 274 -31.60 33.55 25.06
C SER A 274 -32.57 32.40 24.78
N ALA A 275 -32.37 31.24 25.39
CA ALA A 275 -33.26 30.09 25.24
C ALA A 275 -33.07 29.13 26.42
N THR A 276 -34.11 28.40 26.79
CA THR A 276 -33.99 27.25 27.70
C THR A 276 -34.19 25.98 26.91
N VAL A 277 -33.23 25.06 26.93
CA VAL A 277 -33.36 23.76 26.26
C VAL A 277 -33.65 22.63 27.24
N GLN A 278 -34.49 21.70 26.81
CA GLN A 278 -34.88 20.55 27.62
C GLN A 278 -33.79 19.48 27.57
N SER A 279 -33.48 18.90 28.73
CA SER A 279 -32.66 17.69 28.86
C SER A 279 -33.47 16.56 29.49
N SER A 280 -32.94 15.34 29.39
CA SER A 280 -33.51 14.11 29.92
C SER A 280 -32.40 13.23 30.49
N THR A 281 -32.73 12.35 31.44
CA THR A 281 -31.81 11.37 32.03
C THR A 281 -31.81 10.03 31.28
N SER A 282 -32.51 9.90 30.15
CA SER A 282 -32.60 8.65 29.37
C SER A 282 -31.47 8.47 28.36
N GLY A 283 -30.35 9.16 28.52
CA GLY A 283 -29.28 9.14 27.53
C GLY A 283 -28.04 9.88 28.00
N ALA A 284 -27.06 9.97 27.12
CA ALA A 284 -25.76 10.59 27.36
C ALA A 284 -25.48 11.69 26.34
N GLY A 285 -24.49 12.53 26.63
CA GLY A 285 -23.93 13.49 25.69
C GLY A 285 -24.45 14.91 25.82
N LEU A 286 -25.19 15.24 26.87
CA LEU A 286 -25.41 16.64 27.23
C LEU A 286 -24.04 17.27 27.52
N MET A 287 -23.77 18.40 26.89
CA MET A 287 -22.56 19.18 27.13
C MET A 287 -22.93 20.54 27.69
N LYS A 288 -22.12 21.06 28.60
CA LYS A 288 -22.27 22.41 29.16
C LYS A 288 -20.92 23.10 29.27
N THR A 289 -20.91 24.42 29.19
CA THR A 289 -19.72 25.16 29.61
C THR A 289 -19.69 25.34 31.12
N ALA A 290 -18.48 25.45 31.69
CA ALA A 290 -18.34 25.89 33.07
C ALA A 290 -18.88 27.32 33.23
N THR A 291 -19.55 27.61 34.35
CA THR A 291 -20.13 28.93 34.63
C THR A 291 -19.08 30.03 34.50
N GLY A 292 -19.35 31.02 33.67
CA GLY A 292 -18.47 32.17 33.45
C GLY A 292 -17.54 32.06 32.25
N TYR A 293 -17.56 30.93 31.52
CA TYR A 293 -16.79 30.75 30.29
C TYR A 293 -17.70 30.61 29.06
N THR A 294 -17.40 31.38 28.03
CA THR A 294 -17.98 31.19 26.70
C THR A 294 -17.09 30.27 25.88
N ASP A 295 -17.68 29.16 25.41
CA ASP A 295 -17.16 28.29 24.34
C ASP A 295 -15.80 27.56 24.56
N MET A 296 -15.08 27.80 25.67
CA MET A 296 -13.73 27.26 25.87
C MET A 296 -13.65 25.96 26.66
N TYR A 297 -14.49 25.80 27.69
CA TYR A 297 -14.41 24.65 28.61
C TYR A 297 -15.73 23.93 28.66
N TRP A 298 -15.79 22.75 28.03
CA TRP A 298 -16.98 21.92 27.96
C TRP A 298 -16.85 20.73 28.90
N SER A 299 -17.89 20.49 29.71
CA SER A 299 -18.07 19.25 30.46
C SER A 299 -19.07 18.34 29.73
N TYR A 300 -18.73 17.06 29.62
CA TYR A 300 -19.59 16.01 29.08
C TYR A 300 -20.35 15.29 30.22
N ASP A 301 -21.68 15.19 30.12
CA ASP A 301 -22.51 14.44 31.05
C ASP A 301 -22.91 13.09 30.43
N SER A 302 -22.49 11.98 31.04
CA SER A 302 -22.78 10.62 30.59
C SER A 302 -24.15 10.09 31.03
N GLY A 303 -24.83 10.79 31.94
CA GLY A 303 -26.16 10.42 32.46
C GLY A 303 -27.29 11.31 31.95
N LYS A 304 -26.99 12.34 31.15
CA LYS A 304 -28.00 13.24 30.57
C LYS A 304 -27.79 13.43 29.07
N CYS A 305 -28.89 13.67 28.35
CA CYS A 305 -28.89 14.13 26.97
C CYS A 305 -29.86 15.30 26.81
N MET A 306 -29.63 16.13 25.79
CA MET A 306 -30.62 17.09 25.32
C MET A 306 -31.76 16.36 24.61
N VAL A 307 -33.00 16.80 24.82
CA VAL A 307 -34.17 16.28 24.10
C VAL A 307 -34.08 16.73 22.64
N SER A 308 -33.61 15.83 21.78
CA SER A 308 -33.16 16.15 20.43
C SER A 308 -33.33 15.01 19.44
N ARG A 309 -33.33 15.33 18.14
CA ARG A 309 -33.29 14.38 17.03
C ARG A 309 -32.29 14.85 15.99
N LEU A 310 -31.46 13.94 15.51
CA LEU A 310 -30.51 14.19 14.45
C LEU A 310 -30.96 13.44 13.21
N TYR A 311 -31.12 14.18 12.12
CA TYR A 311 -31.45 13.66 10.81
C TYR A 311 -30.26 13.81 9.86
N GLY A 312 -30.19 12.91 8.90
CA GLY A 312 -29.13 12.90 7.92
C GLY A 312 -29.34 11.90 6.82
N LYS A 313 -28.43 11.95 5.85
CA LYS A 313 -28.34 11.00 4.75
C LYS A 313 -27.16 10.08 4.99
N GLN A 314 -27.36 8.78 4.84
CA GLN A 314 -26.26 7.83 4.93
C GLN A 314 -25.60 7.70 3.56
N ILE A 315 -24.30 7.46 3.53
CA ILE A 315 -23.56 7.11 2.33
C ILE A 315 -23.27 5.63 2.41
N ARG A 316 -23.87 4.90 1.47
CA ARG A 316 -23.88 3.45 1.46
C ARG A 316 -23.20 2.93 0.21
N SER A 317 -22.45 1.86 0.38
CA SER A 317 -22.07 1.03 -0.75
C SER A 317 -23.27 0.21 -1.23
N ARG A 318 -23.47 0.12 -2.55
CA ARG A 318 -24.54 -0.69 -3.15
C ARG A 318 -24.11 -2.11 -3.50
N GLY A 319 -22.85 -2.45 -3.23
CA GLY A 319 -22.29 -3.76 -3.48
C GLY A 319 -20.80 -3.80 -3.16
N THR A 320 -20.11 -4.80 -3.68
CA THR A 320 -18.66 -4.91 -3.54
C THR A 320 -18.01 -4.87 -4.92
N GLN A 321 -16.82 -4.31 -4.98
CA GLN A 321 -15.87 -4.45 -6.06
C GLN A 321 -14.81 -5.47 -5.65
N SER A 322 -14.16 -6.07 -6.64
CA SER A 322 -13.02 -6.93 -6.40
C SER A 322 -11.89 -6.59 -7.34
N ILE A 323 -10.67 -6.76 -6.84
CA ILE A 323 -9.46 -6.73 -7.63
C ILE A 323 -8.75 -8.07 -7.46
N ASN A 324 -8.12 -8.53 -8.54
CA ASN A 324 -7.38 -9.78 -8.54
C ASN A 324 -5.90 -9.44 -8.66
N THR A 325 -5.12 -9.83 -7.65
CA THR A 325 -3.66 -9.85 -7.78
C THR A 325 -3.26 -11.26 -8.20
N ASN A 326 -2.62 -11.37 -9.36
CA ASN A 326 -2.12 -12.65 -9.84
C ASN A 326 -0.69 -12.83 -9.36
N TYR A 327 -0.43 -13.97 -8.72
CA TYR A 327 0.90 -14.34 -8.25
C TYR A 327 1.40 -15.55 -9.03
N LEU A 328 2.63 -15.48 -9.51
CA LEU A 328 3.25 -16.60 -10.22
C LEU A 328 3.58 -17.72 -9.21
N THR A 329 2.98 -18.89 -9.37
CA THR A 329 3.18 -20.03 -8.45
C THR A 329 4.16 -21.05 -8.99
N SER A 330 4.18 -21.27 -10.30
CA SER A 330 5.17 -22.11 -10.94
C SER A 330 5.45 -21.67 -12.38
N MET A 331 6.56 -22.14 -12.94
CA MET A 331 6.91 -22.00 -14.35
C MET A 331 7.37 -23.36 -14.86
N GLU A 332 6.67 -23.90 -15.86
CA GLU A 332 7.17 -25.03 -16.64
C GLU A 332 8.15 -24.49 -17.70
N ILE A 333 9.34 -25.08 -17.73
CA ILE A 333 10.39 -24.79 -18.70
C ILE A 333 10.55 -26.03 -19.57
N ALA A 334 10.26 -25.89 -20.86
CA ALA A 334 10.50 -26.95 -21.84
C ALA A 334 11.57 -26.51 -22.84
N MET A 335 12.61 -27.32 -23.02
CA MET A 335 13.78 -26.98 -23.82
C MET A 335 14.22 -28.13 -24.73
N ARG A 336 14.54 -27.81 -25.98
CA ARG A 336 15.11 -28.76 -26.96
C ARG A 336 16.23 -28.09 -27.76
N MET A 337 17.44 -28.67 -27.73
CA MET A 337 18.61 -28.13 -28.45
C MET A 337 18.49 -28.29 -29.97
N THR A 338 18.18 -29.51 -30.42
CA THR A 338 18.06 -29.86 -31.85
C THR A 338 16.78 -30.65 -32.08
N LYS A 339 16.28 -30.68 -33.32
CA LYS A 339 15.06 -31.45 -33.69
C LYS A 339 15.09 -32.92 -33.29
N THR A 340 16.29 -33.52 -33.22
CA THR A 340 16.50 -34.93 -32.87
C THR A 340 16.76 -35.16 -31.38
N SER A 341 16.98 -34.09 -30.60
CA SER A 341 17.18 -34.19 -29.16
C SER A 341 15.83 -34.39 -28.43
N PRO A 342 15.80 -35.18 -27.35
CA PRO A 342 14.59 -35.29 -26.52
C PRO A 342 14.23 -33.94 -25.89
N LEU A 343 12.93 -33.66 -25.78
CA LEU A 343 12.42 -32.47 -25.08
C LEU A 343 12.66 -32.63 -23.58
N GLN A 344 13.45 -31.74 -23.00
CA GLN A 344 13.64 -31.67 -21.55
C GLN A 344 12.54 -30.79 -20.96
N ARG A 345 11.97 -31.21 -19.83
CA ARG A 345 10.96 -30.46 -19.07
C ARG A 345 11.38 -30.39 -17.62
N THR A 346 11.30 -29.21 -17.04
CA THR A 346 11.44 -29.00 -15.60
C THR A 346 10.37 -28.00 -15.16
N THR A 347 9.97 -28.06 -13.90
CA THR A 347 9.00 -27.13 -13.31
C THR A 347 9.62 -26.53 -12.07
N VAL A 348 9.65 -25.21 -12.01
CA VAL A 348 10.05 -24.48 -10.80
C VAL A 348 8.78 -23.98 -10.09
N THR A 349 8.70 -24.21 -8.78
CA THR A 349 7.67 -23.62 -7.91
C THR A 349 8.26 -22.43 -7.18
N PHE A 350 7.61 -21.27 -7.24
CA PHE A 350 8.07 -20.06 -6.57
C PHE A 350 7.59 -20.05 -5.12
N LEU A 351 8.50 -20.01 -4.16
CA LEU A 351 8.13 -20.03 -2.73
C LEU A 351 7.59 -18.67 -2.23
N ASN A 352 8.06 -17.59 -2.83
CA ASN A 352 7.66 -16.22 -2.50
C ASN A 352 6.44 -15.73 -3.30
N HIS A 353 6.00 -16.50 -4.30
CA HIS A 353 4.89 -16.18 -5.19
C HIS A 353 4.96 -14.73 -5.71
N PRO A 354 5.87 -14.36 -6.62
CA PRO A 354 6.01 -12.97 -7.05
C PRO A 354 4.71 -12.49 -7.72
N ALA A 355 4.28 -11.27 -7.35
CA ALA A 355 3.11 -10.64 -7.92
C ALA A 355 3.37 -10.22 -9.37
N LEU A 356 2.35 -10.33 -10.22
CA LEU A 356 2.39 -9.82 -11.59
C LEU A 356 1.99 -8.34 -11.57
N LEU A 357 2.98 -7.46 -11.74
CA LEU A 357 2.82 -6.01 -11.67
C LEU A 357 3.40 -5.37 -12.94
N SER A 358 2.81 -4.26 -13.36
CA SER A 358 3.37 -3.40 -14.41
C SER A 358 4.30 -2.32 -13.85
N GLY A 359 4.29 -2.12 -12.53
CA GLY A 359 5.23 -1.25 -11.82
C GLY A 359 5.16 -1.47 -10.31
N GLU A 360 6.32 -1.42 -9.65
CA GLU A 360 6.46 -1.50 -8.21
C GLU A 360 7.52 -0.51 -7.74
N TRP A 361 7.20 0.21 -6.67
CA TRP A 361 8.12 1.08 -5.96
C TRP A 361 8.00 0.78 -4.47
N GLU A 362 9.11 0.44 -3.82
CA GLU A 362 9.12 0.13 -2.40
C GLU A 362 10.13 1.03 -1.67
N LEU A 363 9.71 1.59 -0.54
CA LEU A 363 10.56 2.29 0.40
C LEU A 363 10.61 1.48 1.69
N ARG A 364 11.81 1.02 2.02
CA ARG A 364 12.17 0.48 3.33
C ARG A 364 13.30 1.33 3.89
N PRO A 365 13.13 1.98 5.06
CA PRO A 365 14.13 2.93 5.57
C PRO A 365 15.40 2.28 6.15
N ASP A 366 15.63 0.99 5.91
CA ASP A 366 16.90 0.31 6.17
C ASP A 366 17.93 0.54 5.03
N ARG A 367 17.48 1.09 3.89
CA ARG A 367 18.31 1.42 2.73
C ARG A 367 17.98 2.80 2.18
N ASN A 368 18.85 3.34 1.34
CA ASN A 368 18.57 4.60 0.66
C ASN A 368 17.57 4.38 -0.49
N PRO A 369 16.32 4.86 -0.42
CA PRO A 369 15.33 4.64 -1.48
C PRO A 369 15.71 5.32 -2.80
N THR A 370 16.62 6.30 -2.78
CA THR A 370 17.14 6.94 -4.00
C THR A 370 18.26 6.20 -4.70
N THR A 371 18.68 5.06 -4.14
CA THR A 371 19.64 4.15 -4.78
C THR A 371 19.06 2.76 -4.99
N VAL A 372 18.04 2.38 -4.21
CA VAL A 372 17.36 1.09 -4.35
C VAL A 372 16.54 1.05 -5.63
N ASP A 373 16.70 -0.05 -6.35
CA ASP A 373 15.88 -0.49 -7.47
C ASP A 373 15.25 -1.84 -7.08
N ALA A 374 14.07 -1.80 -6.45
CA ALA A 374 13.43 -3.02 -5.94
C ALA A 374 12.84 -3.87 -7.07
N ASN A 375 12.45 -3.23 -8.19
CA ASN A 375 11.86 -3.92 -9.32
C ASN A 375 12.91 -4.41 -10.34
N GLY A 376 14.17 -3.98 -10.24
CA GLY A 376 15.29 -4.43 -11.08
C GLY A 376 15.26 -3.83 -12.50
N ASP A 377 14.61 -2.69 -12.72
CA ASP A 377 14.54 -2.03 -14.03
C ASP A 377 15.79 -1.20 -14.39
N ALA A 378 16.79 -1.19 -13.51
CA ALA A 378 18.03 -0.41 -13.52
C ALA A 378 17.81 1.10 -13.30
N ILE A 379 16.66 1.51 -12.77
CA ILE A 379 16.34 2.87 -12.37
C ILE A 379 15.98 2.83 -10.89
N SER A 380 16.54 3.74 -10.10
CA SER A 380 16.16 3.81 -8.68
C SER A 380 14.69 4.16 -8.53
N ASP A 381 14.00 3.41 -7.67
CA ASP A 381 12.54 3.46 -7.48
C ASP A 381 12.05 4.82 -7.00
N TRP A 382 12.88 5.54 -6.26
CA TRP A 382 12.53 6.84 -5.73
C TRP A 382 13.53 7.90 -6.15
N ALA A 383 13.02 9.07 -6.48
CA ALA A 383 13.81 10.27 -6.72
C ALA A 383 13.43 11.35 -5.70
N LEU A 384 14.43 12.05 -5.16
CA LEU A 384 14.17 13.23 -4.34
C LEU A 384 13.61 14.34 -5.23
N ASN A 385 12.53 15.00 -4.82
CA ASN A 385 11.87 16.04 -5.63
C ASN A 385 12.79 17.22 -5.95
N SER A 386 13.77 17.52 -5.09
CA SER A 386 14.80 18.54 -5.32
C SER A 386 15.96 18.05 -6.21
N GLY A 387 15.93 16.80 -6.67
CA GLY A 387 17.08 16.10 -7.23
C GLY A 387 18.08 15.64 -6.15
N GLY A 388 19.06 14.82 -6.56
CA GLY A 388 20.11 14.30 -5.70
C GLY A 388 19.73 13.02 -4.93
N THR A 389 20.58 12.64 -3.98
CA THR A 389 20.39 11.45 -3.13
C THR A 389 19.83 11.84 -1.77
N LEU A 390 18.99 10.98 -1.20
CA LEU A 390 18.49 11.16 0.15
C LEU A 390 19.62 10.93 1.17
N SER A 391 19.71 11.79 2.19
CA SER A 391 20.70 11.64 3.25
C SER A 391 20.36 10.46 4.16
N MET A 392 21.30 9.53 4.36
CA MET A 392 21.13 8.41 5.30
C MET A 392 21.00 8.87 6.75
N ALA A 393 21.43 10.09 7.10
CA ALA A 393 21.20 10.65 8.44
C ALA A 393 19.71 10.89 8.74
N SER A 394 18.87 10.98 7.70
CA SER A 394 17.42 11.05 7.86
C SER A 394 16.76 9.68 8.08
N MET A 395 17.51 8.58 7.95
CA MET A 395 17.05 7.22 8.23
C MET A 395 17.50 6.81 9.63
N VAL A 396 16.60 6.88 10.60
CA VAL A 396 16.90 6.59 12.01
C VAL A 396 16.05 5.41 12.46
N ASN A 397 16.69 4.33 12.92
CA ASN A 397 16.02 3.13 13.44
C ASN A 397 14.97 2.51 12.49
N GLY A 398 15.27 2.47 11.18
CA GLY A 398 14.33 1.93 10.18
C GLY A 398 13.12 2.84 9.94
N VAL A 399 13.24 4.14 10.24
CA VAL A 399 12.23 5.16 9.96
C VAL A 399 12.88 6.31 9.20
N TRP A 400 12.26 6.72 8.10
CA TRP A 400 12.63 7.93 7.37
C TRP A 400 12.00 9.16 8.04
N GLN A 401 12.81 10.04 8.59
CA GLN A 401 12.41 11.31 9.20
C GLN A 401 12.61 12.46 8.21
N THR A 402 11.57 13.24 7.92
CA THR A 402 11.65 14.37 6.97
C THR A 402 10.97 15.61 7.50
N SER A 403 11.52 16.79 7.21
CA SER A 403 10.96 18.10 7.56
C SER A 403 10.79 19.04 6.35
N GLY A 404 10.80 18.48 5.13
CA GLY A 404 10.67 19.24 3.88
C GLY A 404 11.06 18.47 2.62
N SER A 405 11.58 17.25 2.77
CA SER A 405 11.91 16.38 1.65
C SER A 405 10.69 15.58 1.19
N GLN A 406 10.57 15.43 -0.12
CA GLN A 406 9.55 14.64 -0.80
C GLN A 406 10.24 13.67 -1.75
N LEU A 407 9.84 12.40 -1.71
CA LEU A 407 10.26 11.37 -2.65
C LEU A 407 9.14 11.15 -3.66
N ASN A 408 9.52 11.01 -4.93
CA ASN A 408 8.64 10.70 -6.04
C ASN A 408 9.01 9.34 -6.62
N THR A 409 8.04 8.54 -7.03
CA THR A 409 8.30 7.30 -7.77
C THR A 409 9.05 7.59 -9.07
N ASN A 410 10.02 6.75 -9.40
CA ASN A 410 10.86 6.85 -10.57
C ASN A 410 11.16 5.44 -11.12
N PRO A 411 11.01 5.16 -12.43
CA PRO A 411 10.48 6.07 -13.45
C PRO A 411 9.03 6.46 -13.15
N GLY A 412 8.56 7.52 -13.80
CA GLY A 412 7.17 7.94 -13.69
C GLY A 412 6.19 6.90 -14.26
N SER A 413 4.99 6.84 -13.70
CA SER A 413 3.88 6.02 -14.17
C SER A 413 2.61 6.86 -14.37
N ASN A 414 1.82 6.48 -15.36
CA ASN A 414 0.50 7.07 -15.59
C ASN A 414 -0.56 6.55 -14.61
N PHE A 415 -0.27 5.47 -13.87
CA PHE A 415 -1.21 4.82 -12.96
C PHE A 415 -2.59 4.60 -13.63
N ALA A 416 -2.54 4.12 -14.88
CA ALA A 416 -3.71 3.89 -15.74
C ALA A 416 -4.37 2.52 -15.49
N GLN A 417 -3.69 1.64 -14.77
CA GLN A 417 -4.19 0.37 -14.24
C GLN A 417 -4.49 0.49 -12.74
N THR A 418 -5.15 -0.53 -12.17
CA THR A 418 -5.41 -0.61 -10.74
C THR A 418 -4.11 -0.45 -9.96
N THR A 419 -4.09 0.53 -9.06
CA THR A 419 -2.92 0.88 -8.27
C THR A 419 -3.24 0.66 -6.79
N ILE A 420 -2.39 -0.11 -6.09
CA ILE A 420 -2.46 -0.31 -4.65
C ILE A 420 -1.34 0.49 -3.98
N VAL A 421 -1.68 1.28 -2.96
CA VAL A 421 -0.73 2.10 -2.21
C VAL A 421 -0.82 1.72 -0.73
N ASP A 422 0.28 1.18 -0.20
CA ASP A 422 0.44 0.80 1.19
C ASP A 422 1.47 1.75 1.85
N VAL A 423 1.11 2.51 2.88
CA VAL A 423 2.04 3.45 3.55
C VAL A 423 1.88 3.39 5.06
N LYS A 424 2.98 3.27 5.80
CA LYS A 424 2.99 3.37 7.27
C LYS A 424 3.72 4.64 7.70
N PHE A 425 2.96 5.64 8.14
CA PHE A 425 3.47 6.99 8.34
C PHE A 425 2.78 7.73 9.49
N GLN A 426 3.44 8.75 10.03
CA GLN A 426 2.88 9.69 11.00
C GLN A 426 3.41 11.10 10.76
N ASN A 427 2.66 12.07 11.23
CA ASN A 427 3.13 13.44 11.34
C ASN A 427 3.60 13.70 12.77
N THR A 428 4.79 14.26 12.95
CA THR A 428 5.42 14.41 14.26
C THR A 428 5.30 15.81 14.83
N SER A 429 5.06 16.82 13.99
CA SER A 429 4.86 18.22 14.39
C SER A 429 3.38 18.64 14.37
N VAL A 430 2.94 19.41 15.35
CA VAL A 430 1.59 20.03 15.33
C VAL A 430 1.55 21.15 14.29
N GLY A 431 0.48 21.19 13.48
CA GLY A 431 0.31 22.19 12.41
C GLY A 431 0.88 21.78 11.04
N GLY A 432 0.78 22.69 10.08
CA GLY A 432 1.21 22.47 8.69
C GLY A 432 0.27 21.59 7.86
N THR A 433 0.76 21.13 6.70
CA THR A 433 0.03 20.24 5.79
C THR A 433 0.01 18.78 6.26
N GLY A 434 0.83 18.43 7.25
CA GLY A 434 0.93 17.07 7.78
C GLY A 434 1.83 16.18 6.91
N ALA A 435 1.93 14.90 7.28
CA ALA A 435 2.59 13.91 6.46
C ALA A 435 1.71 13.61 5.25
N ALA A 436 2.28 13.61 4.04
CA ALA A 436 1.52 13.52 2.80
C ALA A 436 1.85 12.26 1.97
N VAL A 437 0.84 11.78 1.26
CA VAL A 437 0.92 10.79 0.18
C VAL A 437 0.09 11.34 -0.97
N SER A 438 0.62 11.38 -2.18
CA SER A 438 -0.14 11.82 -3.37
C SER A 438 0.08 10.90 -4.56
N VAL A 439 -0.96 10.65 -5.35
CA VAL A 439 -0.86 9.88 -6.60
C VAL A 439 -1.63 10.61 -7.70
N ASN A 440 -0.97 10.91 -8.82
CA ASN A 440 -1.64 11.44 -10.01
C ASN A 440 -2.21 10.29 -10.85
N ALA A 441 -3.36 9.76 -10.42
CA ALA A 441 -3.92 8.53 -10.98
C ALA A 441 -4.81 8.75 -12.21
N LEU A 442 -5.19 7.66 -12.89
CA LEU A 442 -6.12 7.65 -14.03
C LEU A 442 -5.61 8.53 -15.19
N ARG A 443 -4.29 8.65 -15.37
CA ARG A 443 -3.74 9.58 -16.34
C ARG A 443 -3.98 9.08 -17.77
N SER A 444 -4.55 9.95 -18.60
CA SER A 444 -4.69 9.79 -20.04
C SER A 444 -4.43 11.13 -20.72
N GLY A 445 -3.23 11.28 -21.30
CA GLY A 445 -2.72 12.56 -21.78
C GLY A 445 -2.58 13.59 -20.64
N SER A 446 -3.25 14.74 -20.77
CA SER A 446 -3.28 15.81 -19.76
C SER A 446 -4.36 15.63 -18.70
N LYS A 447 -5.24 14.63 -18.84
CA LYS A 447 -6.29 14.35 -17.85
C LYS A 447 -5.78 13.38 -16.81
N TYR A 448 -5.98 13.69 -15.53
CA TYR A 448 -5.74 12.77 -14.42
C TYR A 448 -6.63 13.12 -13.22
N ALA A 449 -6.71 12.23 -12.23
CA ALA A 449 -7.40 12.46 -10.97
C ALA A 449 -6.40 12.30 -9.81
N PRO A 450 -5.94 13.41 -9.18
CA PRO A 450 -5.05 13.32 -8.06
C PRO A 450 -5.78 12.76 -6.84
N VAL A 451 -5.12 11.82 -6.17
CA VAL A 451 -5.50 11.32 -4.85
C VAL A 451 -4.50 11.90 -3.86
N LEU A 452 -4.97 12.71 -2.92
CA LEU A 452 -4.16 13.41 -1.94
C LEU A 452 -4.54 12.91 -0.55
N VAL A 453 -3.59 12.38 0.20
CA VAL A 453 -3.79 11.97 1.61
C VAL A 453 -2.83 12.76 2.48
N ASN A 454 -3.37 13.47 3.47
CA ASN A 454 -2.60 14.19 4.47
C ASN A 454 -2.93 13.68 5.86
N LEU A 455 -1.94 13.51 6.72
CA LEU A 455 -2.09 13.13 8.12
C LEU A 455 -1.57 14.26 9.00
N GLN A 456 -2.46 14.95 9.71
CA GLN A 456 -2.14 16.14 10.51
C GLN A 456 -2.18 15.84 11.99
N LYS A 457 -1.11 16.19 12.72
CA LYS A 457 -1.04 16.02 14.18
C LYS A 457 -1.72 17.21 14.86
N GLN A 458 -2.61 16.90 15.79
CA GLN A 458 -3.37 17.86 16.57
C GLN A 458 -2.60 18.21 17.85
N SER A 459 -2.91 19.38 18.44
CA SER A 459 -2.28 19.83 19.70
C SER A 459 -2.57 18.88 20.88
N GLU A 460 -3.68 18.15 20.83
CA GLU A 460 -4.06 17.11 21.80
C GLU A 460 -3.31 15.77 21.63
N GLY A 461 -2.39 15.69 20.66
CA GLY A 461 -1.57 14.50 20.40
C GLY A 461 -2.22 13.46 19.48
N THR A 462 -3.49 13.61 19.12
CA THR A 462 -4.16 12.80 18.09
C THR A 462 -3.74 13.21 16.69
N GLN A 463 -4.17 12.46 15.67
CA GLN A 463 -3.98 12.77 14.27
C GLN A 463 -5.33 12.82 13.53
N THR A 464 -5.37 13.61 12.46
CA THR A 464 -6.50 13.70 11.53
C THR A 464 -6.01 13.36 10.13
N LEU A 465 -6.59 12.33 9.52
CA LEU A 465 -6.33 11.98 8.13
C LEU A 465 -7.36 12.67 7.22
N ILE A 466 -6.89 13.32 6.17
CA ILE A 466 -7.70 13.96 5.14
C ILE A 466 -7.38 13.30 3.82
N LEU A 467 -8.37 12.65 3.21
CA LEU A 467 -8.33 12.19 1.82
C LEU A 467 -9.05 13.24 0.96
N ALA A 468 -8.39 13.71 -0.08
CA ALA A 468 -8.90 14.73 -0.99
C ALA A 468 -8.58 14.37 -2.46
N THR A 469 -9.29 15.03 -3.37
CA THR A 469 -9.01 15.04 -4.80
C THR A 469 -9.05 16.48 -5.32
N LYS A 470 -8.91 16.67 -6.63
CA LYS A 470 -9.06 17.97 -7.27
C LYS A 470 -10.05 17.91 -8.42
N SER A 471 -10.81 19.00 -8.59
CA SER A 471 -11.69 19.21 -9.76
C SER A 471 -11.07 20.17 -10.79
N SER A 472 -10.03 20.90 -10.39
CA SER A 472 -9.15 21.71 -11.23
C SER A 472 -7.80 21.89 -10.55
N ASP A 473 -6.80 22.48 -11.22
CA ASP A 473 -5.48 22.70 -10.61
C ASP A 473 -5.55 23.56 -9.32
N ALA A 474 -6.54 24.46 -9.24
CA ALA A 474 -6.76 25.40 -8.14
C ALA A 474 -7.72 24.89 -7.05
N VAL A 475 -8.57 23.90 -7.34
CA VAL A 475 -9.65 23.49 -6.43
C VAL A 475 -9.40 22.10 -5.89
N THR A 476 -9.17 22.01 -4.57
CA THR A 476 -9.06 20.75 -3.83
C THR A 476 -10.38 20.48 -3.10
N THR A 477 -10.88 19.25 -3.23
CA THR A 477 -12.13 18.79 -2.62
C THR A 477 -11.83 17.66 -1.64
N THR A 478 -12.20 17.84 -0.38
CA THR A 478 -12.12 16.77 0.63
C THR A 478 -13.14 15.69 0.33
N LEU A 479 -12.70 14.44 0.28
CA LEU A 479 -13.56 13.26 0.12
C LEU A 479 -13.87 12.60 1.48
N LEU A 480 -12.91 12.61 2.39
CA LEU A 480 -13.01 12.01 3.71
C LEU A 480 -12.08 12.73 4.70
N SER A 481 -12.56 12.91 5.94
CA SER A 481 -11.76 13.38 7.07
C SER A 481 -11.99 12.46 8.28
N VAL A 482 -10.92 11.83 8.78
CA VAL A 482 -10.93 10.92 9.93
C VAL A 482 -10.11 11.54 11.05
N SER A 483 -10.79 12.08 12.07
CA SER A 483 -10.15 12.65 13.27
C SER A 483 -9.96 11.60 14.37
N GLY A 484 -9.16 11.95 15.38
CA GLY A 484 -8.99 11.11 16.58
C GLY A 484 -8.12 9.87 16.37
N LEU A 485 -7.35 9.82 15.28
CA LEU A 485 -6.37 8.75 15.07
C LEU A 485 -5.29 8.84 16.16
N PRO A 486 -4.69 7.71 16.58
CA PRO A 486 -3.62 7.73 17.58
C PRO A 486 -2.43 8.55 17.11
N GLY A 487 -1.70 9.19 18.02
CA GLY A 487 -0.43 9.90 17.76
C GLY A 487 0.76 8.98 17.44
N GLN A 488 0.50 7.87 16.74
CA GLN A 488 1.43 6.80 16.37
C GLN A 488 1.36 6.56 14.85
N PRO A 489 2.29 5.80 14.24
CA PRO A 489 2.24 5.48 12.81
C PRO A 489 0.91 4.83 12.41
N VAL A 490 0.28 5.37 11.37
CA VAL A 490 -0.96 4.87 10.78
C VAL A 490 -0.63 4.04 9.54
N TRP A 491 -1.23 2.87 9.42
CA TRP A 491 -1.17 2.04 8.22
C TRP A 491 -2.28 2.45 7.25
N LEU A 492 -1.91 3.15 6.19
CA LEU A 492 -2.78 3.52 5.07
C LEU A 492 -2.72 2.44 3.99
N HIS A 493 -3.88 2.02 3.52
CA HIS A 493 -4.02 1.18 2.34
C HIS A 493 -5.05 1.81 1.41
N LEU A 494 -4.64 2.09 0.17
CA LEU A 494 -5.48 2.64 -0.89
C LEU A 494 -5.58 1.65 -2.05
N ILE A 495 -6.79 1.50 -2.61
CA ILE A 495 -7.01 0.85 -3.89
C ILE A 495 -7.57 1.88 -4.85
N ILE A 496 -6.77 2.31 -5.82
CA ILE A 496 -7.19 3.21 -6.88
C ILE A 496 -7.55 2.35 -8.09
N ASN A 497 -8.82 2.38 -8.49
CA ASN A 497 -9.33 1.57 -9.59
C ASN A 497 -9.78 2.47 -10.75
N PRO A 498 -8.99 2.55 -11.84
CA PRO A 498 -9.35 3.33 -13.02
C PRO A 498 -10.64 2.89 -13.71
N ALA A 499 -10.97 1.59 -13.70
CA ALA A 499 -12.15 1.06 -14.37
C ALA A 499 -13.46 1.60 -13.76
N SER A 500 -13.48 1.81 -12.45
CA SER A 500 -14.61 2.45 -11.74
C SER A 500 -14.38 3.93 -11.42
N SER A 501 -13.25 4.49 -11.87
CA SER A 501 -12.77 5.83 -11.53
C SER A 501 -12.95 6.14 -10.03
N SER A 502 -12.33 5.33 -9.17
CA SER A 502 -12.56 5.42 -7.72
C SER A 502 -11.33 5.12 -6.88
N VAL A 503 -11.36 5.56 -5.62
CA VAL A 503 -10.38 5.21 -4.59
C VAL A 503 -11.07 4.62 -3.36
N ASN A 504 -10.68 3.40 -2.97
CA ASN A 504 -11.00 2.83 -1.65
C ASN A 504 -9.89 3.18 -0.66
N ILE A 505 -10.26 3.37 0.60
CA ILE A 505 -9.33 3.65 1.69
C ILE A 505 -9.63 2.78 2.92
N SER A 506 -8.57 2.20 3.47
CA SER A 506 -8.58 1.60 4.80
C SER A 506 -7.40 2.12 5.64
N LEU A 507 -7.64 2.29 6.94
CA LEU A 507 -6.65 2.74 7.91
C LEU A 507 -6.57 1.72 9.05
N ASN A 508 -5.36 1.23 9.35
CA ASN A 508 -5.13 0.23 10.39
C ASN A 508 -6.07 -1.01 10.24
N GLY A 509 -6.35 -1.41 9.01
CA GLY A 509 -7.27 -2.51 8.68
C GLY A 509 -8.77 -2.17 8.76
N VAL A 510 -9.14 -0.96 9.18
CA VAL A 510 -10.52 -0.48 9.21
C VAL A 510 -10.85 0.22 7.89
N GLN A 511 -11.93 -0.19 7.24
CA GLN A 511 -12.34 0.37 5.97
C GLN A 511 -13.24 1.60 6.13
N TYR A 512 -12.89 2.69 5.45
CA TYR A 512 -13.62 3.97 5.53
C TYR A 512 -14.47 4.27 4.29
N GLY A 513 -14.37 3.44 3.25
CA GLY A 513 -15.27 3.48 2.09
C GLY A 513 -14.57 3.70 0.76
N THR A 514 -15.37 3.86 -0.29
CA THR A 514 -14.90 4.06 -1.67
C THR A 514 -15.49 5.34 -2.25
N TYR A 515 -14.62 6.18 -2.82
CA TYR A 515 -14.96 7.51 -3.28
C TYR A 515 -14.74 7.61 -4.79
N GLY A 516 -15.66 8.30 -5.47
CA GLY A 516 -15.52 8.59 -6.89
C GLY A 516 -14.39 9.60 -7.14
N LEU A 517 -13.69 9.40 -8.24
CA LEU A 517 -12.66 10.29 -8.77
C LEU A 517 -13.14 10.83 -10.11
N THR A 518 -12.94 12.12 -10.34
CA THR A 518 -13.28 12.76 -11.62
C THR A 518 -12.02 13.30 -12.25
N PRO A 519 -11.46 12.65 -13.29
CA PRO A 519 -10.31 13.16 -14.01
C PRO A 519 -10.60 14.53 -14.61
N PHE A 520 -9.65 15.46 -14.49
CA PHE A 520 -9.74 16.79 -15.08
C PHE A 520 -8.48 17.09 -15.89
N SER A 521 -8.59 17.99 -16.88
CA SER A 521 -7.43 18.43 -17.66
C SER A 521 -6.56 19.37 -16.81
N SER A 522 -5.28 19.06 -16.68
CA SER A 522 -4.33 19.81 -15.86
C SER A 522 -3.09 20.16 -16.67
N ALA A 523 -2.47 21.30 -16.35
CA ALA A 523 -1.17 21.67 -16.91
C ALA A 523 0.00 20.90 -16.26
N ASN A 524 -0.26 20.24 -15.13
CA ASN A 524 0.76 19.47 -14.42
C ASN A 524 1.09 18.18 -15.18
N GLY A 525 2.33 18.06 -15.64
CA GLY A 525 2.86 16.90 -16.35
C GLY A 525 3.32 15.74 -15.45
N ASN A 526 3.25 15.88 -14.12
CA ASN A 526 3.81 14.91 -13.18
C ASN A 526 3.12 13.55 -13.29
N GLN A 527 3.92 12.52 -13.51
CA GLN A 527 3.54 11.12 -13.65
C GLN A 527 4.11 10.31 -12.48
N PHE A 528 3.93 10.75 -11.25
CA PHE A 528 4.51 10.04 -10.11
C PHE A 528 3.55 10.00 -8.93
N ALA A 529 3.74 9.00 -8.09
CA ALA A 529 3.27 9.04 -6.72
C ALA A 529 4.35 9.70 -5.86
N SER A 530 3.95 10.37 -4.80
CA SER A 530 4.86 11.04 -3.89
C SER A 530 4.53 10.73 -2.44
N ILE A 531 5.58 10.72 -1.62
CA ILE A 531 5.50 10.66 -0.16
C ILE A 531 6.43 11.74 0.41
N GLY A 532 6.01 12.40 1.48
CA GLY A 532 6.82 13.43 2.14
C GLY A 532 5.97 14.55 2.73
N VAL A 533 6.56 15.73 2.87
CA VAL A 533 5.95 16.88 3.56
C VAL A 533 6.24 18.18 2.83
N SER A 534 5.33 19.15 2.93
CA SER A 534 5.55 20.50 2.38
C SER A 534 5.77 21.59 3.43
N ALA A 535 5.43 21.36 4.71
CA ALA A 535 5.59 22.36 5.79
C ALA A 535 5.51 21.77 7.21
N SER A 536 5.92 20.51 7.40
CA SER A 536 5.76 19.76 8.65
C SER A 536 6.91 18.76 8.81
N SER A 537 7.05 18.18 10.01
CA SER A 537 7.92 17.01 10.23
C SER A 537 7.09 15.73 10.21
N ALA A 538 7.58 14.72 9.50
CA ALA A 538 6.91 13.43 9.35
C ALA A 538 7.89 12.27 9.43
N GLU A 539 7.32 11.10 9.68
CA GLU A 539 8.02 9.83 9.74
C GLU A 539 7.34 8.82 8.83
N TYR A 540 8.13 8.13 8.01
CA TYR A 540 7.70 7.04 7.13
C TYR A 540 8.50 5.79 7.48
N SER A 541 7.81 4.74 7.90
CA SER A 541 8.43 3.45 8.23
C SER A 541 8.28 2.42 7.11
N TYR A 542 7.35 2.67 6.18
CA TYR A 542 7.10 1.82 5.03
C TYR A 542 6.33 2.60 3.97
N ALA A 543 6.66 2.43 2.69
CA ALA A 543 5.77 2.80 1.60
C ALA A 543 5.93 1.82 0.44
N ARG A 544 4.82 1.45 -0.20
CA ARG A 544 4.83 0.62 -1.40
C ARG A 544 3.71 1.05 -2.34
N VAL A 545 4.06 1.26 -3.60
CA VAL A 545 3.12 1.54 -4.69
C VAL A 545 3.21 0.40 -5.69
N ARG A 546 2.09 -0.25 -5.97
CA ARG A 546 2.00 -1.38 -6.91
C ARG A 546 0.98 -1.07 -7.98
N VAL A 547 1.32 -1.28 -9.25
CA VAL A 547 0.39 -1.17 -10.38
C VAL A 547 0.18 -2.58 -10.92
N LEU A 548 -1.06 -3.05 -10.87
CA LEU A 548 -1.41 -4.42 -11.30
C LEU A 548 -1.40 -4.51 -12.84
N GLU A 549 -0.97 -5.66 -13.37
CA GLU A 549 -1.04 -5.95 -14.83
C GLU A 549 -2.46 -6.22 -15.33
#